data_AF-A0A524LWH9-F1
#
_entry.id   AF-A0A524LWH9-F1
#
_cell.length_a   1.000
_cell.length_b   1.000
_cell.length_c   1.000
_cell.angle_alpha   90.00
_cell.angle_beta   90.00
_cell.angle_gamma   90.00
#
_symmetry.space_group_name_H-M   'P 1'
#
loop_
_entity.id
_entity.type
_entity.pdbx_description
1 polymer ?
#
loop_
_entity_poly.entity_id
_entity_poly.type
_entity_poly.pdbx_seq_one_letter_code
_entity_poly.pdbx_strand_id
1 'polypeptide(L)'
;MVTVWQLLKGAVAHAFILFVNFCVLIGIIMSAQLLAIPNETIPFLNALLLGYMMTHTSILLSIQLGVQLSELLKKRWPTVLITYYFRFSDQDSIPETLLDPIKSRLAVVIILLILSGGIVLYPIFAIVGLMLLWVRIPIIVLQPSTIIQYFVVFLNLVPPLLLIAVGLIVLSIIMVEFKRQ
;
A
#
# COMPACT_ATOMS: atom_id res chain seq x y z
N MET A 1 21.14 13.78 20.24
CA MET A 1 21.70 13.00 19.12
C MET A 1 20.89 11.73 18.97
N VAL A 2 20.33 11.46 17.79
CA VAL A 2 19.69 10.16 17.51
C VAL A 2 20.81 9.13 17.43
N THR A 3 20.75 8.11 18.27
CA THR A 3 21.78 7.07 18.28
C THR A 3 21.63 6.17 17.05
N VAL A 4 22.74 5.62 16.54
CA VAL A 4 22.73 4.65 15.42
C VAL A 4 21.75 3.50 15.67
N TRP A 5 21.61 3.10 16.94
CA TRP A 5 20.65 2.09 17.37
C TRP A 5 19.18 2.49 17.15
N GLN A 6 18.81 3.75 17.38
CA GLN A 6 17.46 4.25 17.12
C GLN A 6 17.15 4.27 15.62
N LEU A 7 18.13 4.63 14.78
CA LEU A 7 18.00 4.57 13.33
C LEU A 7 17.80 3.13 12.84
N LEU A 8 18.58 2.18 13.36
CA LEU A 8 18.44 0.76 13.02
C LEU A 8 17.05 0.24 13.40
N LYS A 9 16.57 0.55 14.61
CA LYS A 9 15.22 0.16 15.05
C LYS A 9 14.13 0.74 14.15
N GLY A 10 14.24 2.02 13.78
CA GLY A 10 13.33 2.66 12.85
C GLY A 10 13.32 1.96 11.49
N ALA A 11 14.50 1.69 10.93
CA ALA A 11 14.65 0.99 9.65
C ALA A 11 14.02 -0.41 9.68
N VAL A 12 14.22 -1.18 10.75
CA VAL A 12 13.60 -2.50 10.93
C VAL A 12 12.08 -2.41 11.00
N ALA A 13 11.54 -1.43 11.72
CA ALA A 13 10.09 -1.22 11.80
C ALA A 13 9.50 -0.83 10.44
N HIS A 14 10.19 0.01 9.67
CA HIS A 14 9.79 0.35 8.30
C HIS A 14 9.85 -0.87 7.38
N ALA A 15 10.92 -1.67 7.45
CA ALA A 15 11.02 -2.90 6.67
C ALA A 15 9.89 -3.89 7.01
N PHE A 16 9.54 -4.03 8.29
CA PHE A 16 8.43 -4.86 8.73
C PHE A 16 7.09 -4.39 8.16
N ILE A 17 6.78 -3.09 8.27
CA ILE A 17 5.53 -2.56 7.72
C ILE A 17 5.50 -2.63 6.20
N LEU A 18 6.64 -2.42 5.54
CA LEU A 18 6.75 -2.61 4.09
C LEU A 18 6.44 -4.06 3.70
N PHE A 19 6.92 -5.03 4.47
CA PHE A 19 6.62 -6.45 4.26
C PHE A 19 5.13 -6.75 4.45
N VAL A 20 4.49 -6.19 5.48
CA VAL A 20 3.03 -6.33 5.68
C VAL A 20 2.25 -5.72 4.51
N ASN A 21 2.62 -4.51 4.09
CA ASN A 21 2.02 -3.83 2.93
C ASN A 21 2.21 -4.65 1.64
N PHE A 22 3.37 -5.28 1.48
CA PHE A 22 3.64 -6.19 0.37
C PHE A 22 2.73 -7.42 0.40
N CYS A 23 2.51 -8.02 1.58
CA CYS A 23 1.55 -9.11 1.73
C CYS A 23 0.13 -8.66 1.34
N VAL A 24 -0.31 -7.48 1.79
CA VAL A 24 -1.60 -6.91 1.38
C VAL A 24 -1.70 -6.76 -0.13
N LEU A 25 -0.65 -6.23 -0.78
CA LEU A 25 -0.58 -6.10 -2.23
C LEU A 25 -0.74 -7.46 -2.93
N ILE A 26 -0.03 -8.49 -2.46
CA ILE A 26 -0.16 -9.85 -3.00
C ILE A 26 -1.59 -10.36 -2.84
N GLY A 27 -2.21 -10.16 -1.68
CA GLY A 27 -3.60 -10.54 -1.43
C GLY A 27 -4.56 -9.87 -2.42
N ILE A 28 -4.38 -8.57 -2.68
CA ILE A 28 -5.19 -7.80 -3.65
C ILE A 28 -5.00 -8.34 -5.06
N ILE A 29 -3.76 -8.51 -5.52
CA ILE A 29 -3.44 -8.99 -6.87
C ILE A 29 -4.06 -10.37 -7.11
N MET A 30 -3.91 -11.27 -6.15
CA MET A 30 -4.42 -12.64 -6.28
C MET A 30 -5.96 -12.67 -6.23
N SER A 31 -6.57 -11.80 -5.44
CA SER A 31 -8.03 -11.63 -5.43
C SER A 31 -8.54 -11.04 -6.75
N ALA A 32 -7.79 -10.14 -7.37
CA ALA A 32 -8.14 -9.56 -8.67
C ALA A 32 -8.07 -10.61 -9.79
N GLN A 33 -7.13 -11.56 -9.69
CA GLN A 33 -7.07 -12.68 -10.62
C GLN A 33 -8.32 -13.54 -10.58
N LEU A 34 -8.94 -13.75 -9.41
CA LEU A 34 -10.21 -14.49 -9.30
C LEU A 34 -11.32 -13.83 -10.12
N LEU A 35 -11.40 -12.50 -10.13
CA LEU A 35 -12.39 -11.78 -10.95
C LEU A 35 -12.07 -11.81 -12.45
N ALA A 36 -10.84 -12.14 -12.83
CA ALA A 36 -10.35 -12.10 -14.20
C ALA A 36 -10.30 -13.48 -14.89
N ILE A 37 -10.70 -14.56 -14.20
CA ILE A 37 -10.66 -15.93 -14.76
C ILE A 37 -11.73 -16.05 -15.87
N PRO A 38 -11.33 -16.31 -17.13
CA PRO A 38 -12.29 -16.55 -18.20
C PRO A 38 -13.07 -17.84 -17.90
N ASN A 39 -14.40 -17.78 -17.98
CA ASN A 39 -15.35 -18.91 -17.82
C ASN A 39 -15.70 -19.33 -16.38
N GLU A 40 -15.20 -18.67 -15.33
CA GLU A 40 -15.73 -18.85 -13.98
C GLU A 40 -16.79 -17.79 -13.66
N THR A 41 -18.05 -18.21 -13.52
CA THR A 41 -19.14 -17.33 -13.11
C THR A 41 -19.16 -17.18 -11.59
N ILE A 42 -18.50 -16.12 -11.10
CA ILE A 42 -18.64 -15.74 -9.69
C ILE A 42 -20.04 -15.15 -9.48
N PRO A 43 -20.79 -15.58 -8.45
CA PRO A 43 -22.08 -14.97 -8.12
C PRO A 43 -21.94 -13.45 -7.99
N PHE A 44 -22.86 -12.69 -8.59
CA PHE A 44 -22.77 -11.23 -8.66
C PHE A 44 -22.50 -10.56 -7.31
N LEU A 45 -23.16 -11.01 -6.24
CA LEU A 45 -22.97 -10.45 -4.90
C LEU A 45 -21.55 -10.68 -4.38
N ASN A 46 -20.95 -11.83 -4.65
CA ASN A 46 -19.58 -12.14 -4.24
C ASN A 46 -18.58 -11.31 -5.05
N ALA A 47 -18.82 -11.15 -6.36
CA ALA A 47 -17.99 -10.31 -7.22
C ALA A 47 -18.04 -8.83 -6.77
N LEU A 48 -19.22 -8.33 -6.44
CA LEU A 48 -19.42 -6.97 -5.92
C LEU A 48 -18.70 -6.76 -4.58
N LEU A 49 -18.86 -7.71 -3.65
CA LEU A 49 -18.20 -7.67 -2.35
C LEU A 49 -16.68 -7.69 -2.51
N LEU A 50 -16.14 -8.61 -3.32
CA LEU A 50 -14.71 -8.70 -3.57
C LEU A 50 -14.17 -7.45 -4.25
N GLY A 51 -14.90 -6.89 -5.22
CA GLY A 51 -14.57 -5.63 -5.86
C GLY A 51 -14.46 -4.49 -4.86
N TYR A 52 -15.47 -4.34 -3.98
CA TYR A 52 -15.44 -3.36 -2.90
C TYR A 52 -14.22 -3.57 -1.99
N MET A 53 -13.99 -4.80 -1.52
CA MET A 53 -12.87 -5.14 -0.64
C MET A 53 -11.52 -4.78 -1.27
N MET A 54 -11.33 -5.10 -2.55
CA MET A 54 -10.09 -4.81 -3.27
C MET A 54 -9.89 -3.33 -3.53
N THR A 55 -10.90 -2.62 -4.02
CA THR A 55 -10.80 -1.18 -4.29
C THR A 55 -10.53 -0.42 -2.99
N HIS A 56 -11.28 -0.73 -1.94
CA HIS A 56 -11.12 -0.13 -0.62
C HIS A 56 -9.70 -0.34 -0.08
N THR A 57 -9.24 -1.59 -0.04
CA THR A 57 -7.91 -1.93 0.49
C THR A 57 -6.79 -1.37 -0.38
N SER A 58 -6.97 -1.28 -1.70
CA SER A 58 -6.00 -0.68 -2.63
C SER A 58 -5.79 0.81 -2.37
N ILE A 59 -6.87 1.55 -2.11
CA ILE A 59 -6.79 2.98 -1.76
C ILE A 59 -6.07 3.12 -0.42
N LEU A 60 -6.47 2.34 0.59
CA LEU A 60 -5.87 2.39 1.92
C LEU A 60 -4.38 2.01 1.90
N LEU A 61 -3.99 1.00 1.11
CA LEU A 61 -2.60 0.60 0.89
C LEU A 61 -1.78 1.71 0.24
N SER A 62 -2.32 2.37 -0.78
CA SER A 62 -1.65 3.48 -1.46
C SER A 62 -1.35 4.63 -0.49
N ILE A 63 -2.30 4.96 0.37
CA ILE A 63 -2.12 5.98 1.41
C ILE A 63 -1.11 5.51 2.47
N GLN A 64 -1.22 4.27 2.96
CA GLN A 64 -0.29 3.70 3.93
C GLN A 64 1.17 3.74 3.43
N LEU A 65 1.41 3.44 2.15
CA LEU A 65 2.73 3.53 1.53
C LEU A 65 3.22 4.98 1.43
N GLY A 66 2.34 5.93 1.06
CA GLY A 66 2.68 7.34 1.02
C GLY A 66 3.04 7.91 2.40
N VAL A 67 2.28 7.55 3.44
CA VAL A 67 2.56 7.92 4.83
C VAL A 67 3.87 7.29 5.29
N GLN A 68 4.09 6.01 5.00
CA GLN A 68 5.34 5.33 5.34
C GLN A 68 6.56 6.01 4.71
N LEU A 69 6.47 6.37 3.42
CA LEU A 69 7.54 7.09 2.73
C LEU A 69 7.79 8.48 3.34
N SER A 70 6.72 9.22 3.65
CA SER A 70 6.81 10.53 4.32
C SER A 70 7.51 10.42 5.68
N GLU A 71 7.14 9.43 6.50
CA GLU A 71 7.76 9.19 7.80
C GLU A 71 9.22 8.73 7.69
N LEU A 72 9.55 7.92 6.66
CA LEU A 72 10.91 7.51 6.37
C LEU A 72 11.81 8.71 6.04
N LEU A 73 11.34 9.63 5.19
CA LEU A 73 12.05 10.86 4.83
C LEU A 73 12.25 11.78 6.03
N LYS A 74 11.27 11.82 6.94
CA LYS A 74 11.34 12.58 8.21
C LYS A 74 12.13 11.86 9.32
N LYS A 75 12.67 10.67 9.07
CA LYS A 75 13.38 9.82 10.05
C LYS A 75 12.55 9.51 11.30
N ARG A 76 11.25 9.32 11.12
CA ARG A 76 10.28 9.00 12.18
C ARG A 76 9.92 7.51 12.19
N TRP A 77 9.32 7.08 13.28
CA TRP A 77 8.76 5.74 13.36
C TRP A 77 7.62 5.56 12.36
N PRO A 78 7.52 4.40 11.72
CA PRO A 78 6.46 4.16 10.76
C PRO A 78 5.10 4.14 11.46
N THR A 79 4.11 4.72 10.77
CA THR A 79 2.73 4.74 11.21
C THR A 79 1.97 3.58 10.58
N VAL A 80 1.13 2.90 11.38
CA VAL A 80 0.16 1.92 10.90
C VAL A 80 -1.21 2.58 10.87
N LEU A 81 -1.65 3.02 9.69
CA LEU A 81 -2.82 3.92 9.52
C LEU A 81 -4.08 3.37 10.19
N ILE A 82 -4.34 2.06 10.02
CA ILE A 82 -5.53 1.40 10.57
C ILE A 82 -5.64 1.46 12.09
N THR A 83 -4.51 1.64 12.79
CA THR A 83 -4.49 1.80 14.26
C THR A 83 -4.21 3.22 14.69
N TYR A 84 -3.83 4.12 13.78
CA TYR A 84 -3.25 5.42 14.12
C TYR A 84 -4.23 6.30 14.90
N TYR A 85 -5.46 6.45 14.39
CA TYR A 85 -6.48 7.30 15.01
C TYR A 85 -6.97 6.76 16.35
N PHE A 86 -6.86 5.46 16.59
CA PHE A 86 -7.25 4.83 17.86
C PHE A 86 -6.22 5.02 18.98
N ARG A 87 -5.06 5.62 18.71
CA ARG A 87 -4.02 5.89 19.71
C ARG A 87 -4.18 7.22 20.43
N PHE A 88 -5.04 8.10 19.91
CA PHE A 88 -5.25 9.44 20.43
C PHE A 88 -6.60 9.51 21.10
N SER A 89 -6.66 10.19 22.25
CA SER A 89 -7.93 10.53 22.90
C SER A 89 -8.54 11.75 22.20
N ASP A 90 -9.83 11.99 22.39
CA ASP A 90 -10.55 13.13 21.78
C ASP A 90 -9.94 14.51 22.11
N GLN A 91 -9.14 14.58 23.18
CA GLN A 91 -8.48 15.80 23.65
C GLN A 91 -7.04 15.96 23.11
N ASP A 92 -6.48 14.93 22.50
CA ASP A 92 -5.10 14.94 22.02
C ASP A 92 -5.00 15.52 20.60
N SER A 93 -4.06 16.45 20.40
CA SER A 93 -3.79 16.95 19.05
C SER A 93 -3.04 15.92 18.22
N ILE A 94 -3.52 15.62 17.02
CA ILE A 94 -2.83 14.73 16.08
C ILE A 94 -1.54 15.40 15.59
N PRO A 95 -0.35 14.79 15.82
CA PRO A 95 0.92 15.45 15.58
C PRO A 95 1.27 15.58 14.09
N GLU A 96 0.74 14.70 13.25
CA GLU A 96 1.00 14.72 11.82
C GLU A 96 -0.10 15.48 11.08
N THR A 97 0.25 16.63 10.51
CA THR A 97 -0.70 17.54 9.85
C THR A 97 -1.42 16.90 8.66
N LEU A 98 -0.75 15.97 7.95
CA LEU A 98 -1.37 15.21 6.86
C LEU A 98 -2.52 14.31 7.35
N LEU A 99 -2.40 13.83 8.59
CA LEU A 99 -3.32 12.90 9.25
C LEU A 99 -4.32 13.61 10.18
N ASP A 100 -4.22 14.93 10.35
CA ASP A 100 -5.13 15.74 11.15
C ASP A 100 -6.40 16.08 10.33
N PRO A 101 -7.60 15.58 10.69
CA PRO A 101 -8.84 15.80 9.95
C PRO A 101 -9.31 17.26 9.99
N ILE A 102 -8.85 18.06 10.95
CA ILE A 102 -9.17 19.49 11.03
C ILE A 102 -8.39 20.26 9.95
N LYS A 103 -7.20 19.77 9.58
CA LYS A 103 -6.28 20.45 8.65
C LYS A 103 -6.25 19.83 7.26
N SER A 104 -6.65 18.57 7.10
CA SER A 104 -6.45 17.79 5.87
C SER A 104 -7.71 17.06 5.46
N ARG A 105 -8.20 17.32 4.24
CA ARG A 105 -9.31 16.54 3.63
C ARG A 105 -8.92 15.08 3.43
N LEU A 106 -7.64 14.80 3.19
CA LEU A 106 -7.13 13.43 3.07
C LEU A 106 -7.32 12.66 4.38
N ALA A 107 -7.08 13.29 5.53
CA ALA A 107 -7.29 12.67 6.83
C ALA A 107 -8.76 12.26 7.05
N VAL A 108 -9.72 13.07 6.58
CA VAL A 108 -11.15 12.69 6.60
C VAL A 108 -11.41 11.44 5.76
N VAL A 109 -10.86 11.39 4.54
CA VAL A 109 -10.96 10.21 3.67
C VAL A 109 -10.35 8.98 4.33
N ILE A 110 -9.19 9.14 4.98
CA ILE A 110 -8.52 8.06 5.71
C ILE A 110 -9.41 7.52 6.84
N ILE A 111 -9.98 8.40 7.66
CA ILE A 111 -10.89 8.00 8.75
C ILE A 111 -12.09 7.24 8.18
N LEU A 112 -12.71 7.73 7.11
CA LEU A 112 -13.83 7.06 6.47
C LEU A 112 -13.42 5.66 5.94
N LEU A 113 -12.25 5.52 5.34
CA LEU A 113 -11.73 4.22 4.91
C LEU A 113 -11.50 3.28 6.10
N ILE A 114 -10.91 3.76 7.18
CA ILE A 114 -10.68 2.96 8.39
C ILE A 114 -12.00 2.48 8.98
N LEU A 115 -12.98 3.37 9.16
CA LEU A 115 -14.28 3.06 9.74
C LEU A 115 -15.15 2.17 8.85
N SER A 116 -15.11 2.36 7.53
CA SER A 116 -15.92 1.57 6.59
C SER A 116 -15.43 0.13 6.40
N GLY A 117 -14.20 -0.19 6.81
CA GLY A 117 -13.72 -1.57 6.73
C GLY A 117 -12.21 -1.76 6.86
N GLY A 118 -11.41 -0.68 6.87
CA GLY A 118 -9.95 -0.78 6.87
C GLY A 118 -9.37 -1.63 8.01
N ILE A 119 -9.97 -1.59 9.21
CA ILE A 119 -9.53 -2.38 10.37
C ILE A 119 -9.62 -3.89 10.12
N VAL A 120 -10.61 -4.32 9.33
CA VAL A 120 -10.90 -5.74 9.09
C VAL A 120 -10.31 -6.21 7.76
N LEU A 121 -10.54 -5.44 6.70
CA LEU A 121 -10.11 -5.80 5.35
C LEU A 121 -8.59 -5.83 5.24
N TYR A 122 -7.90 -4.87 5.84
CA TYR A 122 -6.45 -4.76 5.71
C TYR A 122 -5.70 -5.97 6.30
N PRO A 123 -5.99 -6.44 7.54
CA PRO A 123 -5.44 -7.69 8.04
C PRO A 123 -5.84 -8.92 7.24
N ILE A 124 -7.07 -9.01 6.74
CA ILE A 124 -7.51 -10.13 5.91
C ILE A 124 -6.62 -10.26 4.67
N PHE A 125 -6.43 -9.17 3.92
CA PHE A 125 -5.56 -9.19 2.74
C PHE A 125 -4.09 -9.45 3.09
N ALA A 126 -3.61 -8.96 4.24
CA ALA A 126 -2.26 -9.24 4.71
C ALA A 126 -2.06 -10.74 4.98
N ILE A 127 -2.99 -11.37 5.69
CA ILE A 127 -2.94 -12.80 6.03
C ILE A 127 -3.07 -13.66 4.78
N VAL A 128 -4.06 -13.37 3.93
CA VAL A 128 -4.27 -14.11 2.67
C VAL A 128 -3.03 -13.99 1.79
N GLY A 129 -2.48 -12.78 1.63
CA GLY A 129 -1.27 -12.57 0.85
C GLY A 129 -0.05 -13.27 1.43
N LEU A 130 0.10 -13.29 2.75
CA LEU A 130 1.17 -14.03 3.43
C LEU A 130 1.04 -15.53 3.20
N MET A 131 -0.17 -16.11 3.31
CA MET A 131 -0.41 -17.53 3.02
C MET A 131 -0.04 -17.87 1.58
N LEU A 132 -0.45 -17.04 0.62
CA LEU A 132 -0.14 -17.24 -0.80
C LEU A 132 1.36 -17.12 -1.09
N LEU A 133 2.03 -16.16 -0.44
CA LEU A 133 3.48 -16.00 -0.52
C LEU A 133 4.19 -17.25 0.01
N TRP A 134 3.73 -17.81 1.13
CA TRP A 134 4.32 -19.01 1.72
C TRP A 134 4.18 -20.25 0.84
N VAL A 135 3.09 -20.37 0.09
CA VAL A 135 2.91 -21.45 -0.89
C VAL A 135 3.77 -21.23 -2.13
N ARG A 136 3.88 -19.99 -2.62
CA ARG A 136 4.58 -19.68 -3.89
C ARG A 136 6.10 -19.64 -3.77
N ILE A 137 6.67 -19.16 -2.66
CA ILE A 137 8.13 -19.06 -2.50
C ILE A 137 8.82 -20.42 -2.71
N PRO A 138 8.38 -21.53 -2.08
CA PRO A 138 8.98 -22.84 -2.32
C PRO A 138 8.93 -23.26 -3.79
N ILE A 139 7.80 -23.02 -4.46
CA ILE A 139 7.62 -23.36 -5.88
C ILE A 139 8.63 -22.60 -6.75
N ILE A 140 8.78 -21.29 -6.53
CA ILE A 140 9.71 -20.44 -7.28
C ILE A 140 11.16 -20.88 -7.06
N VAL A 141 11.54 -21.22 -5.83
CA VAL A 141 12.89 -21.69 -5.51
C VAL A 141 13.19 -23.03 -6.18
N LEU A 142 12.20 -23.90 -6.29
CA LEU A 142 12.34 -25.22 -6.94
C LEU A 142 12.29 -25.16 -8.48
N GLN A 143 11.91 -24.01 -9.07
CA GLN A 143 11.78 -23.84 -10.52
C GLN A 143 12.49 -22.55 -11.00
N PRO A 144 13.81 -22.62 -11.29
CA PRO A 144 14.59 -21.46 -11.73
C PRO A 144 14.05 -20.78 -13.01
N SER A 145 13.35 -21.52 -13.87
CA SER A 145 12.70 -20.98 -15.08
C SER A 145 11.64 -19.92 -14.74
N THR A 146 10.95 -20.05 -13.61
CA THR A 146 9.96 -19.07 -13.14
C THR A 146 10.62 -17.74 -12.78
N ILE A 147 11.83 -17.77 -12.21
CA ILE A 147 12.59 -16.55 -11.89
C ILE A 147 12.98 -15.80 -13.17
N ILE A 148 13.47 -16.54 -14.18
CA ILE A 148 13.82 -15.96 -15.49
C ILE A 148 12.58 -15.34 -16.13
N GLN A 149 11.44 -16.02 -16.09
CA GLN A 149 10.18 -15.49 -16.63
C GLN A 149 9.77 -14.19 -15.93
N TYR A 150 9.82 -14.13 -14.60
CA TYR A 150 9.53 -12.89 -13.87
C TYR A 150 10.51 -11.77 -14.19
N PHE A 151 11.79 -12.08 -14.37
CA PHE A 151 12.78 -11.11 -14.76
C PHE A 151 12.52 -10.55 -16.17
N VAL A 152 12.13 -11.40 -17.12
CA VAL A 152 11.73 -10.97 -18.47
C VAL A 152 10.48 -10.10 -18.43
N VAL A 153 9.46 -10.48 -17.66
CA VAL A 153 8.25 -9.67 -17.46
C VAL A 153 8.61 -8.30 -16.87
N PHE A 154 9.47 -8.28 -15.85
CA PHE A 154 9.95 -7.05 -15.23
C PHE A 154 10.67 -6.13 -16.23
N LEU A 155 11.60 -6.68 -17.03
CA LEU A 155 12.34 -5.91 -18.03
C LEU A 155 11.44 -5.32 -19.12
N ASN A 156 10.32 -5.96 -19.43
CA ASN A 156 9.38 -5.46 -20.45
C ASN A 156 8.35 -4.47 -19.89
N LEU A 157 7.95 -4.60 -18.62
CA LEU A 157 6.91 -3.75 -18.00
C LEU A 157 7.46 -2.52 -17.29
N VAL A 158 8.59 -2.65 -16.59
CA VAL A 158 9.10 -1.56 -15.74
C VAL A 158 9.62 -0.36 -16.54
N PRO A 159 10.39 -0.52 -17.62
CA PRO A 159 10.87 0.64 -18.37
C PRO A 159 9.74 1.51 -18.96
N PRO A 160 8.69 0.93 -19.59
CA PRO A 160 7.53 1.73 -20.03
C PRO A 160 6.81 2.45 -18.89
N LEU A 161 6.62 1.77 -17.74
CA LEU A 161 5.97 2.39 -16.58
C LEU A 161 6.80 3.54 -15.99
N LEU A 162 8.13 3.39 -15.93
CA LEU A 162 9.04 4.45 -15.50
C LEU A 162 8.96 5.65 -16.46
N LEU A 163 8.88 5.41 -17.77
CA LEU A 163 8.75 6.47 -18.75
C LEU A 163 7.44 7.26 -18.57
N ILE A 164 6.33 6.56 -18.32
CA ILE A 164 5.03 7.19 -17.99
C ILE A 164 5.15 8.00 -16.71
N ALA A 165 5.75 7.45 -15.65
CA ALA A 165 5.90 8.13 -14.37
C ALA A 165 6.74 9.41 -14.50
N VAL A 166 7.87 9.35 -15.21
CA VAL A 166 8.71 10.52 -15.51
C VAL A 166 7.93 11.55 -16.31
N GLY A 167 7.16 11.13 -17.32
CA GLY A 167 6.29 12.02 -18.10
C GLY A 167 5.27 12.76 -17.23
N LEU A 168 4.62 12.06 -16.30
CA LEU A 168 3.68 12.67 -15.35
C LEU A 168 4.36 13.66 -14.40
N ILE A 169 5.58 13.36 -13.94
CA ILE A 169 6.36 14.27 -13.09
C ILE A 169 6.70 15.55 -13.86
N VAL A 170 7.21 15.42 -15.09
CA VAL A 170 7.55 16.57 -15.94
C VAL A 170 6.31 17.43 -16.21
N LEU A 171 5.18 16.82 -16.59
CA LEU A 171 3.90 17.52 -16.77
C LEU A 171 3.46 18.24 -15.50
N SER A 172 3.55 17.57 -14.35
CA SER A 172 3.17 18.17 -13.06
C SER A 172 4.01 19.40 -12.73
N ILE A 173 5.33 19.35 -12.97
CA ILE A 173 6.23 20.49 -12.77
C ILE A 173 5.85 21.64 -13.70
N ILE A 174 5.64 21.36 -14.99
CA ILE A 174 5.24 22.37 -15.98
C ILE A 174 3.92 23.04 -15.57
N MET A 175 2.91 22.28 -15.16
CA MET A 175 1.62 22.83 -14.75
C MET A 175 1.71 23.71 -13.50
N VAL A 176 2.57 23.35 -12.55
CA VAL A 176 2.80 24.17 -11.34
C VAL A 176 3.53 25.47 -11.69
N GLU A 177 4.53 25.40 -12.56
CA GLU A 177 5.31 26.57 -12.96
C GLU A 177 4.48 27.55 -13.81
N PHE A 178 3.69 27.04 -14.77
CA PHE A 178 2.78 27.86 -15.57
C PHE A 178 1.70 28.56 -14.75
N LYS A 179 1.26 27.96 -13.63
CA LYS A 179 0.24 28.57 -12.75
C LYS A 179 0.81 29.68 -11.85
N ARG A 180 2.14 29.76 -11.70
CA ARG A 180 2.82 30.79 -10.90
C ARG A 180 3.14 32.06 -11.70
N GLN A 181 3.16 31.99 -13.02
CA GLN A 181 3.27 33.14 -13.92
C GLN A 181 1.88 33.72 -14.22
#